data_AF-A0A545TKS1-F1
#
_entry.id   AF-A0A545TKS1-F1
#
_cell.length_a   1.000
_cell.length_b   1.000
_cell.length_c   1.000
_cell.angle_alpha   90.00
_cell.angle_beta   90.00
_cell.angle_gamma   90.00
#
_symmetry.space_group_name_H-M   'P 1'
#
loop_
_entity.id
_entity.type
_entity.pdbx_description
1 polymer ?
#
loop_
_entity_poly.entity_id
_entity_poly.type
_entity_poly.pdbx_seq_one_letter_code
_entity_poly.pdbx_strand_id
1 'polypeptide(L)'
;MAANDRFFEPPLATQTLLTVRGFDDAGGRSGGIVDPQIVEVPANTVLFRLYHDSRRRFGEWWFTPYEMKQVLDYIGIKGAVTMERAEGKSYLHKMLAVRHDWSNNSPRHLDQFVSIRLNAPLKAYHGEADHAPDSGYNDMQKAHRFIDRHGVQRYMRQIYFPKFWQFQAAFTYMSHYPTDTVLNGAVERHRRGPLPFES
;
A
#
# COMPACT_ATOMS: atom_id res chain seq x y z
N MET A 1 -12.65 3.73 21.18
CA MET A 1 -12.94 2.78 20.10
C MET A 1 -12.62 3.47 18.78
N ALA A 2 -11.84 2.83 17.93
CA ALA A 2 -11.55 3.34 16.60
C ALA A 2 -12.81 3.25 15.73
N ALA A 3 -12.97 4.17 14.77
CA ALA A 3 -14.17 4.23 13.93
C ALA A 3 -14.43 2.95 13.10
N ASN A 4 -13.42 2.07 13.00
CA ASN A 4 -13.44 0.86 12.20
C ASN A 4 -13.24 -0.43 13.02
N ASP A 5 -13.39 -0.38 14.35
CA ASP A 5 -13.20 -1.55 15.25
C ASP A 5 -14.01 -2.77 14.82
N ARG A 6 -15.24 -2.57 14.31
CA ARG A 6 -16.14 -3.65 13.84
C ARG A 6 -15.54 -4.60 12.81
N PHE A 7 -14.52 -4.19 12.05
CA PHE A 7 -13.87 -5.04 11.03
C PHE A 7 -12.81 -5.98 11.61
N PHE A 8 -12.48 -5.80 12.89
CA PHE A 8 -11.48 -6.58 13.61
C PHE A 8 -12.11 -7.45 14.70
N GLU A 9 -13.45 -7.46 14.76
CA GLU A 9 -14.25 -8.25 15.69
C GLU A 9 -15.22 -9.16 14.91
N PRO A 10 -15.64 -10.30 15.48
CA PRO A 10 -16.67 -11.13 14.87
C PRO A 10 -17.97 -10.33 14.63
N PRO A 11 -18.67 -10.56 13.51
CA PRO A 11 -18.42 -11.59 12.49
C PRO A 11 -17.49 -11.14 11.35
N LEU A 12 -17.13 -9.87 11.26
CA LEU A 12 -16.45 -9.31 10.07
C LEU A 12 -14.94 -9.59 10.05
N ALA A 13 -14.33 -9.92 11.19
CA ALA A 13 -12.90 -10.19 11.31
C ALA A 13 -12.41 -11.26 10.32
N THR A 14 -13.13 -12.38 10.18
CA THR A 14 -12.71 -13.48 9.30
C THR A 14 -12.70 -13.08 7.84
N GLN A 15 -13.77 -12.42 7.37
CA GLN A 15 -13.84 -11.95 5.99
C GLN A 15 -12.74 -10.93 5.72
N THR A 16 -12.53 -9.99 6.64
CA THR A 16 -11.49 -8.97 6.52
C THR A 16 -10.10 -9.59 6.45
N LEU A 17 -9.83 -10.60 7.30
CA LEU A 17 -8.56 -11.32 7.29
C LEU A 17 -8.32 -12.06 5.96
N LEU A 18 -9.35 -12.67 5.37
CA LEU A 18 -9.23 -13.32 4.06
C LEU A 18 -8.92 -12.29 2.96
N THR A 19 -9.63 -11.15 2.96
CA THR A 19 -9.39 -10.08 1.99
C THR A 19 -7.98 -9.52 2.10
N VAL A 20 -7.46 -9.27 3.30
CA VAL A 20 -6.07 -8.77 3.43
C VAL A 20 -5.02 -9.79 3.04
N ARG A 21 -5.32 -11.09 3.13
CA ARG A 21 -4.48 -12.17 2.58
C ARG A 21 -4.69 -12.38 1.06
N GLY A 22 -5.43 -11.46 0.43
CA GLY A 22 -5.65 -11.39 -1.01
C GLY A 22 -6.61 -12.43 -1.56
N PHE A 23 -7.50 -12.98 -0.73
CA PHE A 23 -8.59 -13.83 -1.22
C PHE A 23 -9.77 -12.98 -1.70
N ASP A 24 -10.28 -13.30 -2.88
CA ASP A 24 -11.55 -12.78 -3.39
C ASP A 24 -12.75 -13.64 -2.95
N ASP A 25 -13.97 -13.20 -3.29
CA ASP A 25 -15.21 -13.89 -2.94
C ASP A 25 -15.34 -15.28 -3.61
N ALA A 26 -14.58 -15.56 -4.67
CA ALA A 26 -14.53 -16.85 -5.35
C ALA A 26 -13.43 -17.78 -4.81
N GLY A 27 -12.65 -17.32 -3.81
CA GLY A 27 -11.53 -18.05 -3.23
C GLY A 27 -10.23 -17.98 -4.05
N GLY A 28 -10.20 -17.17 -5.10
CA GLY A 28 -8.99 -16.84 -5.85
C GLY A 28 -8.03 -16.02 -4.99
N ARG A 29 -6.72 -16.27 -5.11
CA ARG A 29 -5.68 -15.55 -4.36
C ARG A 29 -4.86 -14.68 -5.31
N SER A 30 -4.87 -13.37 -5.09
CA SER A 30 -4.24 -12.40 -6.00
C SER A 30 -3.21 -11.47 -5.34
N GLY A 31 -2.75 -11.77 -4.13
CA GLY A 31 -1.69 -11.02 -3.44
C GLY A 31 -1.99 -10.86 -1.96
N GLY A 32 -1.77 -9.65 -1.45
CA GLY A 32 -2.13 -9.27 -0.09
C GLY A 32 -0.92 -9.22 0.85
N ILE A 33 -1.15 -9.56 2.12
CA ILE A 33 -0.14 -9.60 3.18
C ILE A 33 0.02 -11.06 3.65
N VAL A 34 1.27 -11.54 3.71
CA VAL A 34 1.59 -12.94 4.06
C VAL A 34 1.11 -13.27 5.48
N ASP A 35 1.55 -12.47 6.45
CA ASP A 35 1.29 -12.63 7.88
C ASP A 35 0.72 -11.33 8.48
N PRO A 36 -0.56 -11.00 8.20
CA PRO A 36 -1.15 -9.73 8.58
C PRO A 36 -1.19 -9.55 10.10
N GLN A 37 -0.61 -8.47 10.59
CA GLN A 37 -0.68 -8.05 11.99
C GLN A 37 -1.70 -6.95 12.16
N ILE A 38 -2.57 -7.05 13.17
CA ILE A 38 -3.46 -5.94 13.52
C ILE A 38 -2.64 -4.87 14.23
N VAL A 39 -2.71 -3.65 13.72
CA VAL A 39 -2.00 -2.49 14.27
C VAL A 39 -2.95 -1.33 14.46
N GLU A 40 -2.61 -0.42 15.37
CA GLU A 40 -3.24 0.89 15.44
C GLU A 40 -2.35 1.92 14.74
N VAL A 41 -2.92 2.60 13.75
CA VAL A 41 -2.26 3.70 13.05
C VAL A 41 -2.67 5.01 13.73
N PRO A 42 -1.71 5.77 14.32
CA PRO A 42 -2.05 6.95 15.11
C PRO A 42 -2.68 8.06 14.27
N ALA A 43 -3.44 8.95 14.93
CA ALA A 43 -3.87 10.22 14.35
C ALA A 43 -2.66 11.05 13.88
N ASN A 44 -2.90 11.96 12.93
CA ASN A 44 -1.90 12.77 12.26
C ASN A 44 -0.88 12.00 11.41
N THR A 45 -1.01 10.67 11.29
CA THR A 45 -0.21 9.88 10.34
C THR A 45 -0.56 10.29 8.93
N VAL A 46 0.46 10.60 8.12
CA VAL A 46 0.31 10.79 6.68
C VAL A 46 0.47 9.44 6.01
N LEU A 47 -0.41 9.14 5.07
CA LEU A 47 -0.39 7.90 4.31
C LEU A 47 -0.40 8.21 2.82
N PHE A 48 0.29 7.38 2.05
CA PHE A 48 0.35 7.46 0.60
C PHE A 48 -0.35 6.26 -0.02
N ARG A 49 -1.08 6.49 -1.09
CA ARG A 49 -1.62 5.44 -1.95
C ARG A 49 -1.11 5.70 -3.36
N LEU A 50 -0.38 4.72 -3.90
CA LEU A 50 0.25 4.79 -5.23
C LEU A 50 -0.69 4.35 -6.38
N TYR A 51 -1.94 4.05 -6.05
CA TYR A 51 -2.94 3.49 -6.95
C TYR A 51 -4.14 4.41 -7.06
N HIS A 52 -4.60 4.66 -8.28
CA HIS A 52 -5.81 5.44 -8.51
C HIS A 52 -6.73 4.78 -9.52
N ASP A 53 -7.71 4.00 -9.07
CA ASP A 53 -8.97 3.85 -9.81
C ASP A 53 -9.68 5.21 -9.81
N SER A 54 -9.86 5.81 -10.99
CA SER A 54 -10.52 7.11 -11.13
C SER A 54 -11.98 7.11 -10.66
N ARG A 55 -12.60 5.92 -10.55
CA ARG A 55 -13.94 5.73 -9.99
C ARG A 55 -13.93 5.58 -8.47
N ARG A 56 -12.78 5.27 -7.85
CA ARG A 56 -12.61 5.10 -6.40
C ARG A 56 -11.58 6.08 -5.85
N ARG A 57 -12.08 7.21 -5.35
CA ARG A 57 -11.28 8.26 -4.71
C ARG A 57 -10.43 7.75 -3.54
N PHE A 58 -10.91 6.73 -2.83
CA PHE A 58 -10.25 6.12 -1.67
C PHE A 58 -10.29 4.59 -1.81
N GLY A 59 -9.16 3.92 -1.55
CA GLY A 59 -9.05 2.46 -1.54
C GLY A 59 -8.51 1.95 -0.21
N GLU A 60 -8.37 0.64 -0.07
CA GLU A 60 -7.95 0.02 1.19
C GLU A 60 -6.44 0.01 1.43
N TRP A 61 -5.62 0.16 0.40
CA TRP A 61 -4.17 -0.08 0.47
C TRP A 61 -3.35 1.20 0.53
N TRP A 62 -2.47 1.28 1.53
CA TRP A 62 -1.72 2.46 1.87
C TRP A 62 -0.29 2.12 2.32
N PHE A 63 0.57 3.13 2.26
CA PHE A 63 1.96 3.07 2.67
C PHE A 63 2.29 4.25 3.56
N THR A 64 3.16 4.03 4.54
CA THR A 64 3.72 5.13 5.32
C THR A 64 4.83 5.83 4.53
N PRO A 65 5.13 7.10 4.84
CA PRO A 65 6.32 7.77 4.33
C PRO A 65 7.61 7.00 4.64
N TYR A 66 7.69 6.37 5.82
CA TYR A 66 8.88 5.65 6.26
C TYR A 66 9.14 4.42 5.38
N GLU A 67 8.14 3.57 5.17
CA GLU A 67 8.26 2.39 4.32
C GLU A 67 8.52 2.77 2.86
N MET A 68 7.80 3.78 2.34
CA MET A 68 8.02 4.27 0.99
C MET A 68 9.45 4.76 0.78
N LYS A 69 10.03 5.44 1.76
CA LYS A 69 11.40 5.94 1.66
C LYS A 69 12.42 4.82 1.51
N GLN A 70 12.27 3.73 2.26
CA GLN A 70 13.19 2.59 2.16
C GLN A 70 13.18 1.98 0.75
N VAL A 71 11.99 1.88 0.14
CA VAL A 71 11.85 1.42 -1.24
C VAL A 71 12.48 2.41 -2.22
N LEU A 72 12.22 3.71 -2.07
CA LEU A 72 12.79 4.73 -2.95
C LEU A 72 14.32 4.78 -2.86
N ASP A 73 14.90 4.60 -1.67
CA ASP A 73 16.35 4.52 -1.49
C ASP A 73 16.95 3.32 -2.18
N TYR A 74 16.32 2.16 -2.05
CA TYR A 74 16.72 0.95 -2.77
C TYR A 74 16.66 1.14 -4.30
N ILE A 75 15.59 1.74 -4.82
CA ILE A 75 15.44 1.98 -6.26
C ILE A 75 16.43 3.04 -6.75
N GLY A 76 16.69 4.08 -5.96
CA GLY A 76 17.68 5.13 -6.25
C GLY A 76 19.09 4.56 -6.42
N ILE A 77 19.47 3.58 -5.58
CA ILE A 77 20.71 2.80 -5.73
C ILE A 77 20.74 2.02 -7.06
N LYS A 78 19.58 1.64 -7.59
CA LYS A 78 19.42 0.90 -8.86
C LYS A 78 19.14 1.78 -10.08
N GLY A 79 19.07 3.11 -9.93
CA GLY A 79 18.97 4.08 -11.04
C GLY A 79 17.62 4.15 -11.79
N ALA A 80 16.55 3.53 -11.28
CA ALA A 80 15.33 3.25 -12.07
C ALA A 80 14.03 3.91 -11.58
N VAL A 81 14.11 5.01 -10.81
CA VAL A 81 12.93 5.60 -10.15
C VAL A 81 11.89 6.15 -11.15
N THR A 82 12.28 6.49 -12.38
CA THR A 82 11.49 7.44 -13.20
C THR A 82 11.10 6.98 -14.61
N MET A 83 11.62 5.89 -15.16
CA MET A 83 11.28 5.49 -16.53
C MET A 83 10.12 4.50 -16.53
N GLU A 84 9.05 4.82 -17.27
CA GLU A 84 7.99 3.88 -17.70
C GLU A 84 6.98 3.41 -16.62
N ARG A 85 6.65 4.24 -15.61
CA ARG A 85 5.56 3.94 -14.64
C ARG A 85 4.19 3.78 -15.32
N ALA A 86 3.80 4.71 -16.18
CA ALA A 86 2.52 4.64 -16.90
C ALA A 86 2.40 3.40 -17.82
N GLU A 87 3.53 2.78 -18.17
CA GLU A 87 3.60 1.53 -18.96
C GLU A 87 3.72 0.27 -18.09
N GLY A 88 3.78 0.43 -16.77
CA GLY A 88 3.87 -0.67 -15.81
C GLY A 88 5.26 -1.26 -15.66
N LYS A 89 6.30 -0.64 -16.23
CA LYS A 89 7.64 -1.24 -16.33
C LYS A 89 8.61 -0.75 -15.25
N SER A 90 8.25 0.28 -14.49
CA SER A 90 9.17 0.80 -13.48
C SER A 90 9.41 -0.19 -12.35
N TYR A 91 10.58 -0.08 -11.72
CA TYR A 91 10.94 -0.95 -10.61
C TYR A 91 9.98 -0.85 -9.42
N LEU A 92 9.39 0.33 -9.20
CA LEU A 92 8.40 0.53 -8.13
C LEU A 92 7.15 -0.34 -8.33
N HIS A 93 6.78 -0.67 -9.56
CA HIS A 93 5.66 -1.59 -9.86
C HIS A 93 5.90 -2.96 -9.28
N LYS A 94 7.13 -3.44 -9.45
CA LYS A 94 7.55 -4.74 -8.96
C LYS A 94 7.58 -4.77 -7.43
N MET A 95 7.71 -3.65 -6.75
CA MET A 95 7.80 -3.61 -5.27
C MET A 95 6.46 -3.78 -4.56
N LEU A 96 5.34 -3.59 -5.27
CA LEU A 96 4.03 -3.46 -4.63
C LEU A 96 3.18 -4.73 -4.86
N ALA A 97 2.69 -5.36 -3.78
CA ALA A 97 1.80 -6.54 -3.85
C ALA A 97 0.37 -6.28 -4.35
N VAL A 98 0.01 -5.03 -4.70
CA VAL A 98 -1.40 -4.61 -4.81
C VAL A 98 -1.84 -4.56 -6.27
N ARG A 99 -1.95 -5.73 -6.91
CA ARG A 99 -2.48 -5.81 -8.28
C ARG A 99 -4.01 -5.63 -8.32
N HIS A 100 -4.72 -6.00 -7.27
CA HIS A 100 -6.19 -5.91 -7.19
C HIS A 100 -6.74 -4.47 -7.17
N ASP A 101 -5.91 -3.47 -6.86
CA ASP A 101 -6.27 -2.05 -6.98
C ASP A 101 -6.00 -1.48 -8.38
N TRP A 102 -5.38 -2.25 -9.29
CA TRP A 102 -5.21 -1.87 -10.68
C TRP A 102 -6.53 -2.19 -11.36
N SER A 103 -7.42 -1.20 -11.45
CA SER A 103 -8.66 -1.38 -12.21
C SER A 103 -8.33 -1.94 -13.59
N ASN A 104 -8.87 -3.12 -13.91
CA ASN A 104 -8.60 -3.85 -15.15
C ASN A 104 -7.11 -4.12 -15.44
N ASN A 105 -6.25 -4.25 -14.42
CA ASN A 105 -4.80 -4.40 -14.56
C ASN A 105 -4.12 -3.25 -15.33
N SER A 106 -4.72 -2.06 -15.40
CA SER A 106 -4.14 -0.96 -16.16
C SER A 106 -3.01 -0.27 -15.39
N PRO A 107 -1.77 -0.26 -15.91
CA PRO A 107 -0.65 0.44 -15.27
C PRO A 107 -0.80 1.96 -15.30
N ARG A 108 -1.74 2.50 -16.08
CA ARG A 108 -2.06 3.94 -16.07
C ARG A 108 -2.53 4.43 -14.72
N HIS A 109 -3.03 3.56 -13.84
CA HIS A 109 -3.43 3.91 -12.47
C HIS A 109 -2.26 4.22 -11.53
N LEU A 110 -1.03 4.13 -12.06
CA LEU A 110 0.25 4.24 -11.36
C LEU A 110 1.01 5.48 -11.79
N ASP A 111 0.44 6.32 -12.65
CA ASP A 111 0.97 7.65 -12.99
C ASP A 111 0.72 8.67 -11.86
N GLN A 112 -0.16 8.32 -10.93
CA GLN A 112 -0.69 9.20 -9.91
C GLN A 112 -0.57 8.58 -8.53
N PHE A 113 -0.44 9.44 -7.54
CA PHE A 113 -0.58 9.04 -6.15
C PHE A 113 -1.33 10.10 -5.35
N VAL A 114 -1.93 9.65 -4.26
CA VAL A 114 -2.63 10.51 -3.32
C VAL A 114 -2.02 10.39 -1.95
N SER A 115 -2.09 11.48 -1.19
CA SER A 115 -1.79 11.46 0.23
C SER A 115 -2.97 11.93 1.06
N ILE A 116 -3.09 11.35 2.24
CA ILE A 116 -4.08 11.70 3.25
C ILE A 116 -3.39 11.90 4.59
N ARG A 117 -4.07 12.57 5.52
CA ARG A 117 -3.71 12.62 6.93
C ARG A 117 -4.85 12.02 7.75
N LEU A 118 -4.54 11.12 8.67
CA LEU A 118 -5.53 10.62 9.62
C LEU A 118 -5.90 11.71 10.63
N ASN A 119 -7.19 11.93 10.83
CA ASN A 119 -7.74 12.85 11.84
C ASN A 119 -7.95 12.14 13.19
N ALA A 120 -8.06 10.82 13.17
CA ALA A 120 -8.27 9.96 14.34
C ALA A 120 -7.45 8.66 14.17
N PRO A 121 -7.11 7.96 15.27
CA PRO A 121 -6.47 6.66 15.17
C PRO A 121 -7.41 5.64 14.50
N LEU A 122 -6.84 4.74 13.72
CA LEU A 122 -7.57 3.68 13.01
C LEU A 122 -6.84 2.35 13.14
N LYS A 123 -7.60 1.27 13.27
CA LYS A 123 -7.03 -0.07 13.18
C LYS A 123 -6.77 -0.44 11.73
N ALA A 124 -5.70 -1.19 11.48
CA ALA A 124 -5.36 -1.68 10.17
C ALA A 124 -4.72 -3.06 10.28
N TYR A 125 -4.62 -3.73 9.14
CA TYR A 125 -3.66 -4.80 8.99
C TYR A 125 -2.36 -4.25 8.41
N HIS A 126 -1.24 -4.73 8.92
CA HIS A 126 0.09 -4.36 8.47
C HIS A 126 0.96 -5.60 8.30
N GLY A 127 1.83 -5.58 7.31
CA GLY A 127 2.80 -6.64 7.09
C GLY A 127 3.37 -6.62 5.69
N GLU A 128 4.22 -7.62 5.41
CA GLU A 128 4.91 -7.75 4.14
C GLU A 128 3.97 -8.17 3.01
N ALA A 129 4.13 -7.46 1.89
CA ALA A 129 3.56 -7.79 0.60
C ALA A 129 3.78 -9.28 0.26
N ASP A 130 2.69 -9.97 -0.06
CA ASP A 130 2.71 -11.35 -0.50
C ASP A 130 3.14 -11.45 -1.96
N HIS A 131 3.94 -12.46 -2.23
CA HIS A 131 4.24 -12.88 -3.58
C HIS A 131 3.08 -13.77 -4.07
N ALA A 132 2.00 -13.18 -4.59
CA ALA A 132 0.99 -13.99 -5.25
C ALA A 132 1.53 -14.60 -6.55
N PRO A 133 1.46 -15.93 -6.71
CA PRO A 133 1.44 -16.54 -8.03
C PRO A 133 0.04 -16.34 -8.59
N ASP A 134 -0.13 -15.63 -9.71
CA ASP A 134 -1.36 -15.84 -10.47
C ASP A 134 -1.23 -17.14 -11.24
N SER A 135 -2.35 -17.82 -11.41
CA SER A 135 -2.48 -19.12 -12.04
C SER A 135 -2.73 -19.04 -13.55
N GLY A 136 -2.50 -17.90 -14.22
CA GLY A 136 -2.97 -17.72 -15.60
C GLY A 136 -2.20 -16.78 -16.54
N TYR A 137 -1.14 -16.10 -16.12
CA TYR A 137 -0.40 -15.18 -17.02
C TYR A 137 1.11 -15.45 -16.98
N ASN A 138 1.71 -15.67 -18.15
CA ASN A 138 3.09 -16.12 -18.31
C ASN A 138 4.17 -15.05 -18.05
N ASP A 139 3.82 -13.79 -17.72
CA ASP A 139 4.79 -12.69 -17.57
C ASP A 139 4.55 -11.87 -16.29
N MET A 140 4.71 -12.50 -15.12
CA MET A 140 4.29 -11.88 -13.87
C MET A 140 5.38 -11.20 -13.06
N GLN A 141 5.10 -9.93 -12.76
CA GLN A 141 5.80 -9.06 -11.83
C GLN A 141 5.59 -9.57 -10.39
N LYS A 142 6.44 -10.52 -9.99
CA LYS A 142 6.59 -10.95 -8.61
C LYS A 142 6.91 -9.73 -7.74
N ALA A 143 6.30 -9.65 -6.55
CA ALA A 143 6.71 -8.66 -5.56
C ALA A 143 8.24 -8.79 -5.37
N HIS A 144 8.98 -7.72 -5.63
CA HIS A 144 10.43 -7.73 -5.61
C HIS A 144 10.90 -7.48 -4.19
N ARG A 145 11.83 -8.31 -3.72
CA ARG A 145 12.45 -8.13 -2.40
C ARG A 145 13.51 -7.04 -2.49
N PHE A 146 13.48 -6.09 -1.56
CA PHE A 146 14.55 -5.12 -1.42
C PHE A 146 15.39 -5.39 -0.18
N ILE A 147 16.58 -4.79 -0.17
CA ILE A 147 17.42 -4.73 1.01
C ILE A 147 17.07 -3.43 1.72
N ASP A 148 16.59 -3.53 2.95
CA ASP A 148 16.24 -2.36 3.75
C ASP A 148 17.48 -1.67 4.35
N ARG A 149 17.27 -0.59 5.10
CA ARG A 149 18.36 0.18 5.72
C ARG A 149 19.20 -0.62 6.73
N HIS A 150 18.71 -1.76 7.20
CA HIS A 150 19.37 -2.64 8.14
C HIS A 150 20.09 -3.81 7.44
N GLY A 151 20.09 -3.84 6.11
CA GLY A 151 20.70 -4.92 5.34
C GLY A 151 19.83 -6.17 5.24
N VAL A 152 18.56 -6.10 5.65
CA VAL A 152 17.65 -7.25 5.64
C VAL A 152 16.93 -7.30 4.30
N GLN A 153 16.93 -8.48 3.67
CA GLN A 153 16.15 -8.72 2.46
C GLN A 153 14.68 -9.02 2.82
N ARG A 154 13.75 -8.18 2.37
CA ARG A 154 12.32 -8.30 2.68
C ARG A 154 11.42 -7.76 1.58
N TYR A 155 10.11 -8.00 1.69
CA TYR A 155 9.12 -7.36 0.83
C TYR A 155 8.67 -6.01 1.41
N MET A 156 8.10 -5.17 0.55
CA MET A 156 7.53 -3.90 0.98
C MET A 156 6.36 -4.14 1.93
N ARG A 157 6.37 -3.49 3.09
CA ARG A 157 5.25 -3.53 4.03
C ARG A 157 4.13 -2.61 3.58
N GLN A 158 2.91 -2.99 3.90
CA GLN A 158 1.70 -2.28 3.48
C GLN A 158 0.73 -2.15 4.63
N ILE A 159 -0.17 -1.18 4.53
CA ILE A 159 -1.26 -0.97 5.46
C ILE A 159 -2.57 -1.18 4.72
N TYR A 160 -3.40 -2.07 5.24
CA TYR A 160 -4.74 -2.35 4.73
C TYR A 160 -5.80 -1.83 5.71
N PHE A 161 -6.63 -0.91 5.23
CA PHE A 161 -7.82 -0.45 5.96
C PHE A 161 -9.09 -0.96 5.29
N PRO A 162 -9.87 -1.85 5.94
CA PRO A 162 -11.09 -2.40 5.37
C PRO A 162 -12.11 -1.31 5.08
N LYS A 163 -12.63 -1.28 3.84
CA LYS A 163 -13.67 -0.35 3.38
C LYS A 163 -13.37 1.11 3.76
N PHE A 164 -12.14 1.56 3.50
CA PHE A 164 -11.62 2.87 3.93
C PHE A 164 -12.53 4.06 3.62
N TRP A 165 -13.24 4.00 2.48
CA TRP A 165 -14.21 5.02 2.06
C TRP A 165 -15.42 5.21 2.98
N GLN A 166 -15.69 4.29 3.92
CA GLN A 166 -16.83 4.37 4.85
C GLN A 166 -16.59 5.33 6.03
N PHE A 167 -15.35 5.75 6.30
CA PHE A 167 -15.02 6.58 7.45
C PHE A 167 -14.25 7.84 7.03
N GLN A 168 -14.81 8.57 6.05
CA GLN A 168 -14.22 9.78 5.49
C GLN A 168 -13.93 10.88 6.53
N ALA A 169 -14.69 10.94 7.63
CA ALA A 169 -14.42 11.87 8.72
C ALA A 169 -13.08 11.59 9.43
N ALA A 170 -12.58 10.34 9.39
CA ALA A 170 -11.35 9.93 10.05
C ALA A 170 -10.09 10.33 9.29
N PHE A 171 -10.20 10.97 8.11
CA PHE A 171 -9.04 11.42 7.36
C PHE A 171 -9.30 12.70 6.55
N THR A 172 -8.23 13.44 6.29
CA THR A 172 -8.23 14.61 5.44
C THR A 172 -7.44 14.31 4.18
N TYR A 173 -8.05 14.55 3.03
CA TYR A 173 -7.34 14.50 1.76
C TYR A 173 -6.31 15.64 1.69
N MET A 174 -5.04 15.31 1.48
CA MET A 174 -3.99 16.31 1.44
C MET A 174 -3.68 16.75 0.02
N SER A 175 -3.38 15.81 -0.85
CA SER A 175 -2.88 16.14 -2.18
C SER A 175 -3.10 15.01 -3.19
N HIS A 176 -3.31 15.43 -4.43
CA HIS A 176 -3.19 14.62 -5.64
C HIS A 176 -1.85 14.98 -6.28
N TYR A 177 -1.11 13.98 -6.74
CA TYR A 177 0.13 14.20 -7.45
C TYR A 177 0.06 13.52 -8.82
N PRO A 178 0.21 14.28 -9.92
CA PRO A 178 0.05 13.78 -11.27
C PRO A 178 1.30 13.09 -11.82
N THR A 179 2.44 13.15 -11.13
CA THR A 179 3.70 12.56 -11.59
C THR A 179 4.54 12.03 -10.45
N ASP A 180 5.38 11.02 -10.74
CA ASP A 180 6.28 10.39 -9.76
C ASP A 180 7.51 11.22 -9.42
N THR A 181 7.84 12.21 -10.25
CA THR A 181 8.97 13.11 -10.02
C THR A 181 8.87 13.81 -8.67
N VAL A 182 7.64 14.01 -8.18
CA VAL A 182 7.39 14.64 -6.88
C VAL A 182 7.22 13.62 -5.74
N LEU A 183 7.18 12.31 -6.02
CA LEU A 183 6.96 11.27 -5.00
C LEU A 183 8.06 11.30 -3.94
N ASN A 184 9.33 11.31 -4.34
CA ASN A 184 10.44 11.37 -3.38
C ASN A 184 10.38 12.66 -2.53
N GLY A 185 10.11 13.81 -3.16
CA GLY A 185 9.96 15.07 -2.45
C GLY A 185 8.76 15.09 -1.49
N ALA A 186 7.64 14.50 -1.88
CA ALA A 186 6.44 14.38 -1.04
C ALA A 186 6.67 13.44 0.14
N VAL A 187 7.33 12.30 -0.09
CA VAL A 187 7.73 11.36 0.96
C VAL A 187 8.66 12.04 1.95
N GLU A 188 9.70 12.74 1.48
CA GLU A 188 10.63 13.45 2.36
C GLU A 188 9.95 14.54 3.18
N ARG A 189 9.04 15.32 2.57
CA ARG A 189 8.27 16.35 3.27
C ARG A 189 7.45 15.80 4.43
N HIS A 190 6.93 14.58 4.29
CA HIS A 190 6.07 13.95 5.29
C HIS A 190 6.78 12.89 6.12
N ARG A 191 8.08 12.69 5.88
CA ARG A 191 8.86 11.66 6.56
C ARG A 191 8.96 11.98 8.04
N ARG A 192 8.64 10.98 8.84
CA ARG A 192 8.90 10.93 10.27
C ARG A 192 9.71 9.67 10.56
N GLY A 193 10.08 9.47 11.83
CA GLY A 193 10.57 8.17 12.28
C GLY A 193 9.55 7.05 12.02
N PRO A 194 9.97 5.78 12.10
CA PRO A 194 9.07 4.64 11.98
C PRO A 194 7.93 4.75 12.99
N LEU A 195 6.73 4.30 12.60
CA LEU A 195 5.66 4.03 13.54
C LEU A 195 6.03 2.85 14.45
N PRO A 196 5.38 2.69 15.62
CA PRO A 196 5.73 1.64 16.58
C PRO A 196 5.72 0.21 16.03
N PHE A 197 4.96 -0.05 14.97
CA PHE A 197 4.85 -1.35 14.31
C PHE A 197 5.78 -1.52 13.10
N GLU A 198 6.60 -0.53 12.78
CA GLU A 198 7.50 -0.53 11.61
C GLU A 198 8.96 -0.81 11.96
N SER A 199 9.29 -0.98 13.24
CA SER A 199 10.62 -1.35 13.74
C SER A 199 11.05 -2.75 13.32
#